data_AF-A0A166AAS2-F1
#
_entry.id   AF-A0A166AAS2-F1
#
_cell.length_a   1.000
_cell.length_b   1.000
_cell.length_c   1.000
_cell.angle_alpha   90.00
_cell.angle_beta   90.00
_cell.angle_gamma   90.00
#
_symmetry.space_group_name_H-M   'P 1'
#
loop_
_entity.id
_entity.type
_entity.pdbx_description
1 polymer ?
#
loop_
_entity_poly.entity_id
_entity_poly.type
_entity_poly.pdbx_seq_one_letter_code
_entity_poly.pdbx_strand_id
1 'polypeptide(L)'
;MKAKTSINLDTKLIDTVKRIANNRNITQTEVITEYIKQGIKKEPQKNKIKLKILIEQDPVASIDDMIGAIKAPKGFSSVKAVDEIRKGEY
;
A
#
# COMPACT_ATOMS: atom_id res chain seq x y z
N MET A 1 10.80 -2.40 -9.97
CA MET A 1 11.55 -3.20 -8.97
C MET A 1 11.21 -2.71 -7.57
N LYS A 2 11.13 -3.59 -6.56
CA LYS A 2 11.01 -3.20 -5.15
C LYS A 2 12.39 -3.30 -4.49
N ALA A 3 12.88 -2.22 -3.90
CA ALA A 3 14.12 -2.24 -3.14
C ALA A 3 13.90 -2.96 -1.80
N LYS A 4 14.83 -3.82 -1.39
CA LYS A 4 14.85 -4.44 -0.07
C LYS A 4 15.79 -3.63 0.82
N THR A 5 15.28 -3.20 1.96
CA THR A 5 16.02 -2.41 2.95
C THR A 5 15.76 -2.99 4.33
N SER A 6 16.79 -2.97 5.17
CA SER A 6 16.68 -3.28 6.60
C SER A 6 16.64 -1.97 7.39
N ILE A 7 15.70 -1.86 8.34
CA ILE A 7 15.58 -0.73 9.26
C ILE A 7 15.41 -1.26 10.68
N ASN A 8 16.05 -0.60 11.64
CA ASN A 8 15.84 -0.87 13.05
C ASN A 8 14.72 0.02 13.56
N LEU A 9 13.68 -0.59 14.14
CA LEU A 9 12.51 0.08 14.68
C LEU A 9 12.33 -0.29 16.15
N ASP A 10 11.85 0.66 16.96
CA ASP A 10 11.49 0.40 18.36
C ASP A 10 10.42 -0.70 18.46
N THR A 11 10.54 -1.57 19.46
CA THR A 11 9.63 -2.71 19.68
C THR A 11 8.18 -2.27 19.83
N LYS A 12 7.90 -1.17 20.54
CA LYS A 12 6.53 -0.66 20.71
C LYS A 12 5.96 -0.15 19.38
N LEU A 13 6.82 0.44 18.55
CA LEU A 13 6.42 0.96 17.24
C LEU A 13 6.04 -0.18 16.29
N ILE A 14 6.84 -1.25 16.22
CA ILE A 14 6.51 -2.41 15.38
C ILE A 14 5.25 -3.13 15.88
N ASP A 15 5.02 -3.21 17.19
CA ASP A 15 3.80 -3.81 17.73
C ASP A 15 2.55 -2.97 17.40
N THR A 16 2.69 -1.65 17.40
CA THR A 16 1.64 -0.75 16.94
C THR A 16 1.35 -0.94 15.46
N VAL A 17 2.39 -1.04 14.62
CA VAL A 17 2.26 -1.32 13.17
C VAL A 17 1.54 -2.66 12.94
N LYS A 18 1.90 -3.72 13.69
CA LYS A 18 1.22 -5.03 13.60
C LYS A 18 -0.26 -4.94 13.93
N ARG A 19 -0.63 -4.22 14.99
CA ARG A 19 -2.05 -4.03 15.37
C ARG A 19 -2.81 -3.27 14.28
N ILE A 20 -2.22 -2.21 13.73
CA ILE A 20 -2.84 -1.43 12.64
C ILE A 20 -3.01 -2.30 11.39
N ALA A 21 -2.00 -3.09 11.03
CA ALA A 21 -2.04 -4.02 9.92
C ALA A 21 -3.19 -5.03 10.07
N ASN A 22 -3.30 -5.65 11.26
CA ASN A 22 -4.38 -6.59 11.57
C ASN A 22 -5.77 -5.92 11.51
N ASN A 23 -5.93 -4.75 12.13
CA ASN A 23 -7.20 -4.04 12.16
C ASN A 23 -7.68 -3.62 10.76
N ARG A 24 -6.73 -3.33 9.86
CA ARG A 24 -7.01 -2.91 8.48
C ARG A 24 -6.99 -4.05 7.47
N ASN A 25 -6.68 -5.29 7.89
CA ASN A 25 -6.48 -6.44 7.02
C ASN A 25 -5.47 -6.17 5.88
N ILE A 26 -4.36 -5.49 6.20
CA ILE A 26 -3.27 -5.19 5.26
C ILE A 26 -1.93 -5.67 5.82
N THR A 27 -0.87 -5.65 5.01
CA THR A 27 0.46 -6.06 5.46
C THR A 27 1.16 -4.97 6.29
N GLN A 28 2.08 -5.38 7.17
CA GLN A 28 2.94 -4.45 7.92
C GLN A 28 3.74 -3.53 6.99
N THR A 29 4.21 -4.08 5.86
CA THR A 29 4.94 -3.32 4.82
C THR A 29 4.09 -2.20 4.23
N GLU A 30 2.80 -2.44 3.99
CA GLU A 30 1.89 -1.42 3.47
C GLU A 30 1.68 -0.30 4.48
N VAL A 31 1.46 -0.63 5.76
CA VAL A 31 1.34 0.36 6.84
C VAL A 31 2.59 1.24 6.93
N ILE A 32 3.78 0.61 6.95
CA ILE A 32 5.06 1.33 7.00
C ILE A 32 5.21 2.24 5.79
N THR A 33 4.90 1.73 4.59
CA THR A 33 5.01 2.50 3.34
C THR A 33 4.08 3.71 3.33
N GLU A 34 2.83 3.53 3.77
CA GLU A 34 1.86 4.63 3.86
C GLU A 34 2.34 5.74 4.79
N TYR A 35 2.82 5.38 5.98
CA TYR A 35 3.30 6.37 6.96
C TYR A 35 4.58 7.06 6.54
N ILE A 36 5.52 6.36 5.90
CA ILE A 36 6.71 7.00 5.31
C ILE A 36 6.28 8.02 4.23
N LYS A 37 5.36 7.66 3.34
CA LYS A 37 4.83 8.58 2.32
C LYS A 37 4.17 9.81 2.96
N GLN A 38 3.40 9.64 4.02
CA GLN A 38 2.77 10.75 4.74
C GLN A 38 3.81 11.65 5.43
N GLY A 39 4.84 11.07 6.03
CA GLY A 39 5.96 11.81 6.64
C GLY A 39 6.67 12.67 5.60
N ILE A 40 7.03 12.10 4.45
CA ILE A 40 7.68 12.83 3.35
C ILE A 40 6.81 14.00 2.85
N LYS A 41 5.48 13.82 2.76
CA LYS A 41 4.56 14.90 2.34
C LYS A 41 4.54 16.07 3.34
N LYS A 42 4.56 15.74 4.64
CA LYS A 42 4.53 16.70 5.76
C LYS A 42 5.89 17.34 6.05
N GLU A 43 6.96 16.82 5.47
CA GLU A 43 8.32 17.34 5.65
C GLU A 43 8.41 18.83 5.27
N PRO A 44 9.07 19.68 6.08
CA PRO A 44 9.20 21.10 5.78
C PRO A 44 9.95 21.36 4.46
N GLN A 45 9.57 22.42 3.75
CA GLN A 45 10.08 22.73 2.39
C GLN A 45 11.61 22.82 2.28
N LYS A 46 12.31 23.18 3.37
CA LYS A 46 13.79 23.21 3.42
C LYS A 46 14.44 21.87 3.03
N ASN A 47 13.76 20.73 3.26
CA ASN A 47 14.27 19.40 2.90
C ASN A 47 13.74 18.88 1.57
N LYS A 48 12.75 19.56 0.94
CA LYS A 48 12.12 19.10 -0.31
C LYS A 48 13.00 19.23 -1.55
N ILE A 49 14.02 20.09 -1.52
CA ILE A 49 14.95 20.28 -2.65
C ILE A 49 15.75 18.99 -2.94
N LYS A 50 16.06 18.19 -1.92
CA LYS A 50 16.71 16.87 -2.09
C LYS A 50 15.75 15.78 -2.60
N LEU A 51 14.44 15.94 -2.42
CA LEU A 51 13.42 14.95 -2.81
C LEU A 51 13.00 15.06 -4.29
N LYS A 52 12.98 16.27 -4.87
CA LYS A 52 12.64 16.48 -6.30
C LYS A 52 13.63 15.85 -7.28
N ILE A 53 14.85 15.54 -6.83
CA ILE A 53 15.90 14.91 -7.66
C ILE A 53 15.71 13.38 -7.69
N LEU A 54 15.00 12.79 -6.72
CA LEU A 54 14.75 11.35 -6.59
C LEU A 54 13.44 10.87 -7.23
N ILE A 55 12.59 11.79 -7.65
CA ILE A 55 11.32 11.50 -8.31
C ILE A 55 11.44 12.09 -9.71
N GLU A 56 11.82 11.28 -10.68
CA GLU A 56 11.63 11.65 -12.08
C GLU A 56 10.16 12.01 -12.27
N GLN A 57 9.94 13.23 -12.75
CA GLN A 57 8.62 13.80 -12.90
C GLN A 57 7.93 13.13 -14.08
N ASP A 58 6.96 12.27 -13.79
CA ASP A 58 5.87 11.98 -14.73
C ASP A 58 4.68 12.87 -14.35
N PRO A 59 4.38 13.93 -15.11
CA PRO A 59 3.47 15.00 -14.67
C PRO A 59 1.98 14.63 -14.76
N VAL A 60 1.63 13.38 -15.09
CA VAL A 60 0.24 12.97 -15.41
C VAL A 60 -0.24 11.76 -14.59
N ALA A 61 0.42 11.42 -13.48
CA ALA A 61 -0.11 10.40 -12.56
C ALA A 61 -0.74 11.10 -11.35
N SER A 62 -2.05 11.36 -11.41
CA SER A 62 -2.79 11.77 -10.20
C SER A 62 -2.71 10.64 -9.18
N ILE A 63 -2.54 10.97 -7.90
CA ILE A 63 -2.58 9.98 -6.81
C ILE A 63 -3.92 9.23 -6.81
N ASP A 64 -4.99 9.83 -7.36
CA ASP A 64 -6.29 9.20 -7.54
C ASP A 64 -6.26 8.01 -8.50
N ASP A 65 -5.41 8.02 -9.53
CA ASP A 65 -5.25 6.90 -10.46
C ASP A 65 -4.58 5.69 -9.78
N MET A 66 -3.66 5.96 -8.84
CA MET A 66 -3.08 4.91 -7.99
C MET A 66 -4.10 4.29 -7.04
N ILE A 67 -5.04 5.07 -6.51
CA ILE A 67 -6.09 4.56 -5.62
C ILE A 67 -7.08 3.70 -6.42
N GLY A 68 -7.39 4.09 -7.66
CA GLY A 68 -8.23 3.31 -8.58
C GLY A 68 -7.59 1.98 -9.03
N ALA A 69 -6.26 1.95 -9.20
CA ALA A 69 -5.51 0.75 -9.58
C ALA A 69 -5.37 -0.28 -8.44
N ILE A 70 -5.56 0.14 -7.18
CA ILE A 70 -5.69 -0.75 -6.01
C ILE A 70 -7.18 -1.05 -5.77
N LYS A 71 -7.99 -1.15 -6.84
CA LYS A 71 -9.27 -1.86 -6.75
C LYS A 71 -8.94 -3.31 -6.44
N ALA A 72 -9.22 -3.70 -5.20
CA ALA A 72 -9.05 -5.05 -4.67
C ALA A 72 -9.45 -6.10 -5.72
N PRO A 73 -8.71 -7.23 -5.82
CA PRO A 73 -9.16 -8.35 -6.64
C PRO A 73 -10.60 -8.68 -6.21
N LYS A 74 -11.52 -8.79 -7.18
CA LYS A 74 -12.93 -9.09 -6.93
C LYS A 74 -13.01 -10.24 -5.92
N GLY A 75 -13.64 -9.99 -4.77
CA GLY A 75 -13.73 -10.97 -3.70
C GLY A 75 -14.29 -12.29 -4.22
N PHE A 76 -13.63 -13.39 -3.86
CA PHE A 76 -14.05 -14.73 -4.23
C PHE A 76 -15.39 -15.04 -3.54
N SER A 77 -16.46 -15.19 -4.33
CA SER A 77 -17.77 -15.58 -3.83
C SER A 77 -17.94 -17.09 -3.99
N SER A 78 -17.81 -17.81 -2.88
CA SER A 78 -17.97 -19.27 -2.81
C SER A 78 -19.36 -19.75 -3.28
N VAL A 79 -20.39 -18.92 -3.15
CA VAL A 79 -21.75 -19.25 -3.63
C VAL A 79 -21.82 -19.27 -5.16
N LYS A 80 -21.17 -18.31 -5.85
CA LYS A 80 -21.12 -18.29 -7.32
C LYS A 80 -20.32 -19.46 -7.89
N ALA A 81 -19.21 -19.80 -7.24
CA ALA A 81 -18.38 -20.94 -7.63
C ALA A 81 -19.15 -22.28 -7.55
N VAL A 82 -20.02 -22.45 -6.54
CA VAL A 82 -20.87 -23.65 -6.41
C VAL A 82 -21.96 -23.69 -7.48
N ASP A 83 -22.53 -22.54 -7.85
CA ASP A 83 -23.56 -22.47 -8.89
C ASP A 83 -23.01 -22.68 -10.31
N GLU A 84 -21.78 -22.26 -10.60
CA GLU A 84 -21.10 -22.55 -11.89
C GLU A 84 -20.81 -24.05 -12.03
N ILE A 85 -20.33 -24.71 -10.97
CA ILE A 85 -20.14 -26.17 -10.94
C ILE A 85 -21.47 -26.91 -11.15
N ARG A 86 -22.56 -26.41 -10.56
CA ARG A 86 -23.89 -27.03 -10.66
C ARG A 86 -24.50 -26.85 -12.06
N LYS A 87 -24.15 -25.78 -12.78
CA LYS A 87 -24.64 -25.52 -14.15
C LYS A 87 -23.78 -26.17 -15.24
N GLY A 88 -22.60 -26.68 -14.91
CA GLY A 88 -21.80 -27.51 -15.81
C GLY A 88 -21.14 -26.76 -16.97
N GLU A 89 -20.98 -25.44 -16.87
CA GLU A 89 -20.30 -24.62 -17.87
C GLU A 89 -18.83 -24.44 -17.45
N TYR A 90 -17.93 -25.11 -18.16
CA TYR A 90 -16.46 -24.97 -18.05
C TYR A 90 -15.89 -24.47 -19.38
#